data_AF-A0A4E0RPV1-F1
#
_entry.id   AF-A0A4E0RPV1-F1
#
_cell.length_a   1.000
_cell.length_b   1.000
_cell.length_c   1.000
_cell.angle_alpha   90.00
_cell.angle_beta   90.00
_cell.angle_gamma   90.00
#
_symmetry.space_group_name_H-M   'P 1'
#
loop_
_entity.id
_entity.type
_entity.pdbx_description
1 polymer ?
#
loop_
_entity_poly.entity_id
_entity_poly.type
_entity_poly.pdbx_seq_one_letter_code
_entity_poly.pdbx_strand_id
1 'polypeptide(L)'
;MSTILGEGFKQARDSIPARSFNKTSITKKVIITTPGSIHNEEKELSLPELPQRTFECTPLSSAIEKHRKATLDQVNRLSQFSDEMTKSHERRQVINAQRDGFEERRVNFKQFILDNVTKMRRQDYAIKENKRVQELGKVELSHISQATEKALKRRELLKKKLTHLKVYENFVEEALNLLPKNYIRSNANASDSLVARFVVLYEMKAVLLKELYKKQETIERESQELVATRLCSTENLLTKSSELQQAGNLWRKDKENLQQYMELYERDKDRATEECIRFFTVIRALRNIAEKAANGLGSIQTHAIGSQQKATLQMNFRLILKFLSMAVSIRDEITQTNKKLRASSANESTKTHALSTVSHLSASTELSSRDGPRATKIKALAPGQNTPST
;
A
#
# COMPACT_ATOMS: atom_id res chain seq x y z
N MET A 1 45.08 -9.69 -3.35
CA MET A 1 46.26 -10.00 -2.53
C MET A 1 46.08 -11.38 -1.92
N SER A 2 47.14 -12.19 -2.02
CA SER A 2 47.35 -13.54 -1.49
C SER A 2 46.64 -14.74 -2.14
N THR A 3 47.36 -15.29 -3.12
CA THR A 3 47.47 -16.68 -3.57
C THR A 3 48.00 -17.60 -2.44
N ILE A 4 47.79 -18.93 -2.55
CA ILE A 4 48.62 -20.12 -2.17
C ILE A 4 47.68 -21.36 -2.20
N LEU A 5 47.73 -22.22 -3.26
CA LEU A 5 48.37 -23.56 -3.37
C LEU A 5 47.83 -24.62 -2.38
N GLY A 6 47.57 -25.89 -2.71
CA GLY A 6 47.81 -26.77 -3.88
C GLY A 6 46.89 -28.01 -3.79
N GLU A 7 46.47 -28.62 -4.89
CA GLU A 7 47.08 -29.79 -5.56
C GLU A 7 47.33 -31.05 -4.71
N GLY A 8 46.72 -32.17 -5.16
CA GLY A 8 47.37 -33.48 -5.17
C GLY A 8 46.81 -34.57 -4.26
N PHE A 9 46.49 -35.73 -4.88
CA PHE A 9 46.48 -37.14 -4.42
C PHE A 9 45.19 -37.87 -4.87
N LYS A 10 45.11 -38.40 -6.10
CA LYS A 10 45.71 -39.64 -6.64
C LYS A 10 45.57 -40.89 -5.75
N GLN A 11 44.68 -41.78 -6.23
CA GLN A 11 44.81 -43.23 -6.38
C GLN A 11 45.51 -44.03 -5.26
N ALA A 12 44.74 -44.93 -4.65
CA ALA A 12 45.21 -46.28 -4.32
C ALA A 12 44.04 -47.26 -4.47
N ARG A 13 43.99 -47.93 -5.62
CA ARG A 13 43.35 -49.24 -5.78
C ARG A 13 44.31 -50.23 -5.15
N ASP A 14 43.88 -50.96 -4.13
CA ASP A 14 44.53 -52.22 -3.76
C ASP A 14 43.48 -53.31 -3.61
N SER A 15 43.47 -54.13 -4.66
CA SER A 15 42.85 -55.44 -4.74
C SER A 15 43.55 -56.37 -3.75
N ILE A 16 42.78 -57.02 -2.87
CA ILE A 16 43.27 -58.17 -2.09
C ILE A 16 42.49 -59.41 -2.55
N PRO A 17 43.20 -60.50 -2.89
CA PRO A 17 42.65 -61.60 -3.66
C PRO A 17 41.85 -62.61 -2.81
N ALA A 18 40.84 -63.19 -3.44
CA ALA A 18 40.17 -64.40 -2.97
C ALA A 18 41.18 -65.55 -2.91
N ARG A 19 41.50 -66.01 -1.70
CA ARG A 19 42.37 -67.17 -1.48
C ARG A 19 41.51 -68.43 -1.36
N SER A 20 41.51 -69.22 -2.43
CA SER A 20 40.92 -70.55 -2.52
C SER A 20 41.51 -71.50 -1.47
N PHE A 21 40.65 -72.15 -0.70
CA PHE A 21 41.05 -73.27 0.17
C PHE A 21 41.31 -74.51 -0.69
N ASN A 22 42.58 -74.84 -0.91
CA ASN A 22 43.00 -76.14 -1.41
C ASN A 22 42.85 -77.18 -0.29
N LYS A 23 41.98 -78.18 -0.52
CA LYS A 23 41.94 -79.43 0.23
C LYS A 23 43.14 -80.28 -0.20
N THR A 24 44.17 -80.37 0.64
CA THR A 24 45.17 -81.43 0.53
C THR A 24 44.75 -82.61 1.40
N SER A 25 44.24 -83.64 0.74
CA SER A 25 44.13 -84.99 1.26
C SER A 25 45.54 -85.54 1.53
N ILE A 26 45.86 -85.80 2.79
CA ILE A 26 47.09 -86.54 3.15
C ILE A 26 46.73 -88.01 3.26
N THR A 27 46.90 -88.73 2.15
CA THR A 27 47.05 -90.18 2.11
C THR A 27 48.47 -90.51 2.56
N LYS A 28 48.64 -91.08 3.75
CA LYS A 28 49.88 -91.79 4.11
C LYS A 28 49.64 -93.29 3.99
N LYS A 29 50.11 -93.84 2.87
CA LYS A 29 50.59 -95.22 2.75
C LYS A 29 51.67 -95.42 3.82
N VAL A 30 51.50 -96.41 4.68
CA VAL A 30 52.62 -97.02 5.39
C VAL A 30 52.82 -98.42 4.81
N ILE A 31 54.03 -98.59 4.32
CA ILE A 31 54.57 -99.74 3.61
C ILE A 31 54.92 -100.82 4.63
N ILE A 32 54.59 -102.05 4.27
CA ILE A 32 55.00 -103.30 4.92
C ILE A 32 56.54 -103.39 4.93
N THR A 33 57.13 -103.78 6.06
CA THR A 33 58.49 -104.33 6.06
C THR A 33 58.63 -105.39 7.16
N THR A 34 58.46 -106.66 6.77
CA THR A 34 59.15 -107.82 7.35
C THR A 34 60.60 -107.83 6.84
N PRO A 35 61.57 -108.22 7.69
CA PRO A 35 62.58 -109.22 7.30
C PRO A 35 62.82 -110.23 8.46
N GLY A 36 62.84 -111.55 8.23
CA GLY A 36 63.96 -112.35 7.70
C GLY A 36 64.71 -113.00 8.89
N SER A 37 64.56 -114.28 9.23
CA SER A 37 64.95 -115.54 8.56
C SER A 37 66.43 -115.61 8.17
N ILE A 38 67.22 -116.36 8.96
CA ILE A 38 68.44 -117.14 8.61
C ILE A 38 68.44 -118.31 9.63
N HIS A 39 68.12 -119.56 9.25
CA HIS A 39 69.04 -120.65 8.83
C HIS A 39 70.17 -120.93 9.84
N ASN A 40 70.63 -122.13 10.16
CA ASN A 40 70.41 -123.53 9.75
C ASN A 40 71.11 -124.39 10.83
N GLU A 41 70.78 -125.67 10.91
CA GLU A 41 71.71 -126.81 10.85
C GLU A 41 71.16 -128.01 11.63
N GLU A 42 70.47 -128.85 10.86
CA GLU A 42 70.36 -130.28 11.09
C GLU A 42 71.76 -130.91 11.03
N LYS A 43 72.04 -131.85 11.94
CA LYS A 43 73.02 -132.92 11.71
C LYS A 43 72.62 -134.14 12.52
N GLU A 44 71.91 -135.04 11.86
CA GLU A 44 71.95 -136.47 12.13
C GLU A 44 73.36 -137.01 11.79
N LEU A 45 73.92 -137.90 12.62
CA LEU A 45 74.61 -139.11 12.14
C LEU A 45 74.98 -140.06 13.31
N SER A 46 74.34 -141.24 13.28
CA SER A 46 74.87 -142.60 13.50
C SER A 46 75.86 -142.95 14.62
N LEU A 47 75.44 -143.96 15.41
CA LEU A 47 76.19 -144.96 16.20
C LEU A 47 77.40 -145.60 15.47
N PRO A 48 78.37 -146.18 16.22
CA PRO A 48 78.39 -147.65 16.35
C PRO A 48 78.80 -148.20 17.75
N GLU A 49 78.76 -149.53 17.81
CA GLU A 49 78.61 -150.49 18.91
C GLU A 49 79.71 -150.63 20.00
N LEU A 50 79.26 -151.29 21.08
CA LEU A 50 79.90 -151.87 22.27
C LEU A 50 81.19 -152.71 22.02
N PRO A 51 81.99 -152.97 23.08
CA PRO A 51 81.84 -154.28 23.75
C PRO A 51 81.94 -154.25 25.29
N GLN A 52 81.02 -155.03 25.86
CA GLN A 52 81.02 -155.81 27.10
C GLN A 52 82.30 -155.84 27.96
N ARG A 53 82.17 -155.52 29.26
CA ARG A 53 82.50 -156.44 30.36
C ARG A 53 81.87 -156.02 31.69
N THR A 54 81.70 -157.04 32.51
CA THR A 54 80.69 -157.31 33.54
C THR A 54 81.12 -156.95 34.97
N PHE A 55 80.11 -156.97 35.86
CA PHE A 55 80.14 -157.00 37.34
C PHE A 55 80.36 -155.62 38.01
N GLU A 56 79.58 -155.13 38.97
CA GLU A 56 78.66 -155.77 39.93
C GLU A 56 77.64 -154.76 40.50
N CYS A 57 76.53 -155.30 40.99
CA CYS A 57 75.32 -154.70 41.55
C CYS A 57 75.45 -153.46 42.46
N THR A 58 74.61 -152.45 42.22
CA THR A 58 73.82 -151.71 43.25
C THR A 58 72.71 -150.88 42.57
N PRO A 59 71.55 -150.62 43.22
CA PRO A 59 70.25 -150.58 42.53
C PRO A 59 69.92 -149.25 41.80
N LEU A 60 69.80 -149.37 40.47
CA LEU A 60 69.55 -148.37 39.42
C LEU A 60 68.15 -147.68 39.46
N SER A 61 67.26 -148.09 40.37
CA SER A 61 65.86 -147.63 40.40
C SER A 61 65.67 -146.24 41.02
N SER A 62 66.47 -145.85 42.03
CA SER A 62 66.31 -144.54 42.71
C SER A 62 66.87 -143.34 41.92
N ALA A 63 67.83 -143.59 41.01
CA ALA A 63 68.46 -142.55 40.20
C ALA A 63 67.57 -142.10 39.02
N ILE A 64 66.86 -143.05 38.38
CA ILE A 64 65.89 -142.76 37.31
C ILE A 64 64.69 -141.98 37.88
N GLU A 65 64.25 -142.30 39.09
CA GLU A 65 63.11 -141.65 39.74
C GLU A 65 63.45 -140.24 40.26
N LYS A 66 64.67 -140.03 40.75
CA LYS A 66 65.20 -138.70 41.07
C LYS A 66 65.39 -137.84 39.81
N HIS A 67 65.89 -138.42 38.72
CA HIS A 67 65.99 -137.71 37.44
C HIS A 67 64.59 -137.31 36.94
N ARG A 68 63.63 -138.23 36.95
CA ARG A 68 62.24 -137.94 36.55
C ARG A 68 61.58 -136.88 37.42
N LYS A 69 61.80 -136.89 38.75
CA LYS A 69 61.33 -135.83 39.66
C LYS A 69 62.00 -134.49 39.38
N ALA A 70 63.32 -134.47 39.16
CA ALA A 70 64.04 -133.25 38.81
C ALA A 70 63.60 -132.66 37.46
N THR A 71 63.35 -133.51 36.45
CA THR A 71 62.79 -133.09 35.16
C THR A 71 61.37 -132.57 35.32
N LEU A 72 60.52 -133.22 36.13
CA LEU A 72 59.16 -132.77 36.41
C LEU A 72 59.14 -131.44 37.17
N ASP A 73 60.01 -131.26 38.16
CA ASP A 73 60.18 -130.01 38.88
C ASP A 73 60.72 -128.89 37.98
N GLN A 74 61.64 -129.21 37.07
CA GLN A 74 62.13 -128.25 36.08
C GLN A 74 61.01 -127.83 35.12
N VAL A 75 60.20 -128.78 34.62
CA VAL A 75 59.03 -128.48 33.78
C VAL A 75 58.00 -127.66 34.55
N ASN A 76 57.73 -127.98 35.82
CA ASN A 76 56.82 -127.22 36.67
C ASN A 76 57.33 -125.79 36.94
N ARG A 77 58.63 -125.61 37.18
CA ARG A 77 59.25 -124.28 37.36
C ARG A 77 59.22 -123.47 36.06
N LEU A 78 59.47 -124.11 34.92
CA LEU A 78 59.35 -123.45 33.61
C LEU A 78 57.88 -123.08 33.31
N SER A 79 56.92 -123.93 33.69
CA SER A 79 55.49 -123.63 33.59
C SER A 79 55.10 -122.45 34.49
N GLN A 80 55.52 -122.42 35.75
CA GLN A 80 55.26 -121.31 36.67
C GLN A 80 55.91 -120.01 36.21
N PHE A 81 57.15 -120.06 35.71
CA PHE A 81 57.82 -118.90 35.13
C PHE A 81 57.09 -118.41 33.88
N SER A 82 56.63 -119.33 33.02
CA SER A 82 55.80 -119.00 31.87
C SER A 82 54.50 -118.31 32.31
N ASP A 83 53.81 -118.82 33.33
CA ASP A 83 52.59 -118.22 33.88
C ASP A 83 52.82 -116.86 34.54
N GLU A 84 53.96 -116.65 35.20
CA GLU A 84 54.33 -115.35 35.74
C GLU A 84 54.68 -114.37 34.62
N MET A 85 55.34 -114.83 33.55
CA MET A 85 55.67 -114.04 32.39
C MET A 85 54.43 -113.65 31.60
N THR A 86 53.45 -114.54 31.44
CA THR A 86 52.14 -114.21 30.83
C THR A 86 51.37 -113.23 31.69
N LYS A 87 51.22 -113.47 33.01
CA LYS A 87 50.58 -112.50 33.93
C LYS A 87 51.27 -111.14 33.98
N SER A 88 52.60 -111.12 33.87
CA SER A 88 53.40 -109.88 33.79
C SER A 88 53.21 -109.18 32.44
N HIS A 89 53.11 -109.95 31.35
CA HIS A 89 52.82 -109.43 30.02
C HIS A 89 51.41 -108.84 29.96
N GLU A 90 50.39 -109.54 30.45
CA GLU A 90 49.01 -109.05 30.56
C GLU A 90 48.91 -107.78 31.43
N ARG A 91 49.58 -107.75 32.59
CA ARG A 91 49.65 -106.53 33.42
C ARG A 91 50.28 -105.35 32.67
N ARG A 92 51.36 -105.59 31.92
CA ARG A 92 51.98 -104.57 31.07
C ARG A 92 51.05 -104.13 29.94
N GLN A 93 50.28 -105.03 29.34
CA GLN A 93 49.28 -104.68 28.33
C GLN A 93 48.17 -103.79 28.93
N VAL A 94 47.63 -104.13 30.10
CA VAL A 94 46.59 -103.33 30.78
C VAL A 94 47.13 -101.94 31.16
N ILE A 95 48.33 -101.86 31.72
CA ILE A 95 48.96 -100.57 32.08
C ILE A 95 49.23 -99.74 30.81
N ASN A 96 49.72 -100.36 29.73
CA ASN A 96 49.93 -99.66 28.46
C ASN A 96 48.61 -99.17 27.87
N ALA A 97 47.55 -99.98 27.87
CA ALA A 97 46.22 -99.57 27.41
C ALA A 97 45.65 -98.41 28.24
N GLN A 98 45.83 -98.45 29.57
CA GLN A 98 45.45 -97.34 30.44
C GLN A 98 46.26 -96.08 30.14
N ARG A 99 47.59 -96.20 29.99
CA ARG A 99 48.48 -95.10 29.62
C ARG A 99 48.07 -94.48 28.28
N ASP A 100 47.79 -95.30 27.29
CA ASP A 100 47.39 -94.85 25.96
C ASP A 100 46.01 -94.17 26.02
N GLY A 101 45.07 -94.69 26.81
CA GLY A 101 43.78 -94.03 27.07
C GLY A 101 43.87 -92.72 27.88
N PHE A 102 44.88 -92.58 28.75
CA PHE A 102 45.20 -91.29 29.38
C PHE A 102 45.81 -90.31 28.37
N GLU A 103 46.69 -90.78 27.50
CA GLU A 103 47.31 -89.95 26.47
C GLU A 103 46.28 -89.45 25.45
N GLU A 104 45.37 -90.32 25.00
CA GLU A 104 44.27 -89.94 24.10
C GLU A 104 43.37 -88.87 24.73
N ARG A 105 42.96 -89.07 26.00
CA ARG A 105 42.19 -88.04 26.74
C ARG A 105 42.97 -86.74 26.86
N ARG A 106 44.27 -86.80 27.16
CA ARG A 106 45.13 -85.62 27.25
C ARG A 106 45.18 -84.85 25.93
N VAL A 107 45.32 -85.54 24.79
CA VAL A 107 45.31 -84.94 23.46
C VAL A 107 43.93 -84.34 23.15
N ASN A 108 42.85 -85.06 23.43
CA ASN A 108 41.48 -84.58 23.21
C ASN A 108 41.16 -83.34 24.05
N PHE A 109 41.58 -83.29 25.32
CA PHE A 109 41.42 -82.11 26.17
C PHE A 109 42.23 -80.92 25.65
N LYS A 110 43.49 -81.14 25.23
CA LYS A 110 44.29 -80.08 24.61
C LYS A 110 43.62 -79.53 23.35
N GLN A 111 43.10 -80.40 22.49
CA GLN A 111 42.39 -79.99 21.28
C GLN A 111 41.10 -79.23 21.61
N PHE A 112 40.32 -79.71 22.57
CA PHE A 112 39.10 -79.04 23.03
C PHE A 112 39.40 -77.63 23.58
N ILE A 113 40.47 -77.46 24.36
CA ILE A 113 40.89 -76.15 24.87
C ILE A 113 41.28 -75.23 23.71
N LEU A 114 42.09 -75.72 22.76
CA LEU A 114 42.50 -74.94 21.58
C LEU A 114 41.30 -74.52 20.73
N ASP A 115 40.33 -75.42 20.52
CA ASP A 115 39.11 -75.13 19.77
C ASP A 115 38.26 -74.08 20.47
N ASN A 116 38.09 -74.18 21.80
CA ASN A 116 37.35 -73.18 22.58
C ASN A 116 38.04 -71.81 22.58
N VAL A 117 39.37 -71.77 22.78
CA VAL A 117 40.14 -70.51 22.68
C VAL A 117 40.01 -69.92 21.27
N THR A 118 40.03 -70.74 20.23
CA THR A 118 39.82 -70.28 18.85
C THR A 118 38.41 -69.75 18.63
N LYS A 119 37.37 -70.39 19.19
CA LYS A 119 35.98 -69.91 19.14
C LYS A 119 35.82 -68.58 19.88
N MET A 120 36.39 -68.45 21.09
CA MET A 120 36.38 -67.20 21.85
C MET A 120 37.05 -66.07 21.06
N ARG A 121 38.25 -66.30 20.50
CA ARG A 121 38.94 -65.29 19.68
C ARG A 121 38.12 -64.86 18.46
N ARG A 122 37.42 -65.79 17.80
CA ARG A 122 36.52 -65.45 16.67
C ARG A 122 35.33 -64.61 17.12
N GLN A 123 34.73 -64.95 18.26
CA GLN A 123 33.63 -64.16 18.83
C GLN A 123 34.11 -62.75 19.22
N ASP A 124 35.25 -62.62 19.88
CA ASP A 124 35.84 -61.33 20.22
C ASP A 124 36.10 -60.47 18.97
N TYR A 125 36.63 -61.08 17.91
CA TYR A 125 36.81 -60.40 16.63
C TYR A 125 35.48 -59.94 16.04
N ALA A 126 34.46 -60.82 16.00
CA ALA A 126 33.14 -60.48 15.49
C ALA A 126 32.49 -59.33 16.29
N ILE A 127 32.65 -59.31 17.62
CA ILE A 127 32.16 -58.23 18.47
C ILE A 127 32.89 -56.92 18.18
N LYS A 128 34.22 -56.95 18.07
CA LYS A 128 35.03 -55.76 17.75
C LYS A 128 34.67 -55.20 16.39
N GLU A 129 34.52 -56.06 15.39
CA GLU A 129 34.17 -55.65 14.03
C GLU A 129 32.75 -55.09 13.97
N ASN A 130 31.77 -55.72 14.62
CA ASN A 130 30.41 -55.19 14.71
C ASN A 130 30.38 -53.82 15.41
N LYS A 131 31.15 -53.62 16.48
CA LYS A 131 31.27 -52.30 17.13
C LYS A 131 31.85 -51.25 16.17
N ARG A 132 32.89 -51.61 15.41
CA ARG A 132 33.51 -50.72 14.41
C ARG A 132 32.51 -50.32 13.32
N VAL A 133 31.76 -51.29 12.78
CA VAL A 133 30.72 -51.05 11.75
C VAL A 133 29.58 -50.20 12.30
N GLN A 134 29.12 -50.45 13.53
CA GLN A 134 28.11 -49.63 14.18
C GLN A 134 28.56 -48.18 14.35
N GLU A 135 29.82 -47.98 14.75
CA GLU A 135 30.34 -46.62 14.94
C GLU A 135 30.45 -45.86 13.61
N LEU A 136 30.91 -46.53 12.54
CA LEU A 136 30.86 -45.95 11.19
C LEU A 136 29.43 -45.59 10.77
N GLY A 137 28.46 -46.49 11.02
CA GLY A 137 27.05 -46.23 10.73
C GLY A 137 26.49 -45.02 11.48
N LYS A 138 26.89 -44.80 12.74
CA LYS A 138 26.51 -43.59 13.49
C LYS A 138 27.10 -42.33 12.88
N VAL A 139 28.36 -42.37 12.47
CA VAL A 139 29.04 -41.22 11.85
C VAL A 139 28.36 -40.87 10.52
N GLU A 140 28.11 -41.85 9.65
CA GLU A 140 27.39 -41.66 8.39
C GLU A 140 25.97 -41.13 8.62
N LEU A 141 25.24 -41.70 9.58
CA LEU A 141 23.89 -41.21 9.93
C LEU A 141 23.93 -39.77 10.42
N SER A 142 24.94 -39.39 11.20
CA SER A 142 25.11 -38.00 11.65
C SER A 142 25.37 -37.05 10.48
N HIS A 143 26.18 -37.46 9.51
CA HIS A 143 26.49 -36.67 8.32
C HIS A 143 25.25 -36.50 7.43
N ILE A 144 24.50 -37.58 7.21
CA ILE A 144 23.22 -37.53 6.49
C ILE A 144 22.24 -36.60 7.21
N SER A 145 22.11 -36.72 8.53
CA SER A 145 21.21 -35.87 9.34
C SER A 145 21.59 -34.39 9.27
N GLN A 146 22.88 -34.07 9.31
CA GLN A 146 23.34 -32.69 9.13
C GLN A 146 23.07 -32.17 7.71
N ALA A 147 23.27 -33.00 6.69
CA ALA A 147 23.00 -32.64 5.30
C ALA A 147 21.50 -32.38 5.06
N THR A 148 20.63 -33.22 5.62
CA THR A 148 19.17 -33.05 5.53
C THR A 148 18.71 -31.79 6.26
N GLU A 149 19.24 -31.51 7.45
CA GLU A 149 18.93 -30.27 8.18
C GLU A 149 19.35 -29.02 7.40
N LYS A 150 20.56 -29.02 6.82
CA LYS A 150 21.03 -27.92 5.95
C LYS A 150 20.13 -27.75 4.72
N ALA A 151 19.72 -28.84 4.09
CA ALA A 151 18.80 -28.81 2.95
C ALA A 151 17.42 -28.24 3.33
N LEU A 152 16.87 -28.64 4.48
CA LEU A 152 15.60 -28.12 5.00
C LEU A 152 15.68 -26.62 5.29
N LYS A 153 16.74 -26.15 5.97
CA LYS A 153 16.96 -24.72 6.21
C LYS A 153 17.05 -23.94 4.89
N ARG A 154 17.77 -24.46 3.90
CA ARG A 154 17.85 -23.86 2.56
C ARG A 154 16.49 -23.81 1.87
N ARG A 155 15.70 -24.88 1.96
CA ARG A 155 14.33 -24.94 1.41
C ARG A 155 13.44 -23.86 2.01
N GLU A 156 13.43 -23.70 3.33
CA GLU A 156 12.61 -22.68 3.99
C GLU A 156 13.04 -21.25 3.60
N LEU A 157 14.35 -21.01 3.48
CA LEU A 157 14.87 -19.72 3.02
C LEU A 157 14.44 -19.44 1.56
N LEU A 158 14.54 -20.44 0.68
CA LEU A 158 14.10 -20.30 -0.71
C LEU A 158 12.58 -20.11 -0.80
N LYS A 159 11.80 -20.81 0.02
CA LYS A 159 10.34 -20.64 0.09
C LYS A 159 9.96 -19.21 0.48
N LYS A 160 10.62 -18.64 1.50
CA LYS A 160 10.44 -17.24 1.90
C LYS A 160 10.81 -16.26 0.79
N LYS A 161 11.94 -16.49 0.10
CA LYS A 161 12.35 -15.68 -1.06
C LYS A 161 11.34 -15.75 -2.19
N LEU A 162 10.83 -16.95 -2.50
CA LEU A 162 9.82 -17.14 -3.53
C LEU A 162 8.51 -16.40 -3.20
N THR A 163 8.02 -16.52 -1.97
CA THR A 163 6.80 -15.80 -1.56
C THR A 163 6.99 -14.28 -1.63
N HIS A 164 8.18 -13.78 -1.33
CA HIS A 164 8.48 -12.36 -1.46
C HIS A 164 8.58 -11.92 -2.93
N LEU A 165 9.27 -12.69 -3.78
CA LEU A 165 9.38 -12.40 -5.21
C LEU A 165 8.04 -12.46 -5.94
N LYS A 166 7.13 -13.33 -5.51
CA LYS A 166 5.78 -13.45 -6.09
C LYS A 166 4.96 -12.15 -6.00
N VAL A 167 5.19 -11.34 -4.97
CA VAL A 167 4.54 -10.01 -4.87
C VAL A 167 4.99 -9.09 -6.01
N TYR A 168 6.29 -9.11 -6.33
CA TYR A 168 6.83 -8.31 -7.43
C TYR A 168 6.43 -8.88 -8.80
N GLU A 169 6.37 -10.20 -8.93
CA GLU A 169 5.88 -10.88 -10.13
C GLU A 169 4.44 -10.44 -10.44
N ASN A 170 3.54 -10.55 -9.46
CA ASN A 170 2.15 -10.10 -9.61
C ASN A 170 2.07 -8.60 -9.96
N PHE A 171 2.86 -7.76 -9.29
CA PHE A 171 2.91 -6.32 -9.59
C PHE A 171 3.37 -6.04 -11.02
N VAL A 172 4.40 -6.74 -11.50
CA VAL A 172 4.89 -6.60 -12.88
C VAL A 172 3.83 -7.11 -13.86
N GLU A 173 3.17 -8.22 -13.59
CA GLU A 173 2.08 -8.75 -14.43
C GLU A 173 0.91 -7.76 -14.54
N GLU A 174 0.46 -7.19 -13.42
CA GLU A 174 -0.55 -6.12 -13.41
C GLU A 174 -0.09 -4.89 -14.20
N ALA A 175 1.16 -4.45 -14.01
CA ALA A 175 1.71 -3.32 -14.75
C ALA A 175 1.79 -3.60 -16.27
N LEU A 176 2.16 -4.81 -16.67
CA LEU A 176 2.20 -5.22 -18.07
C LEU A 176 0.81 -5.25 -18.70
N ASN A 177 -0.22 -5.65 -17.96
CA ASN A 177 -1.61 -5.63 -18.43
C ASN A 177 -2.14 -4.21 -18.69
N LEU A 178 -1.60 -3.20 -18.01
CA LEU A 178 -1.94 -1.79 -18.24
C LEU A 178 -1.21 -1.18 -19.44
N LEU A 179 -0.13 -1.81 -19.92
CA LEU A 179 0.66 -1.29 -21.04
C LEU A 179 0.04 -1.70 -22.38
N PRO A 180 0.14 -0.84 -23.42
CA PRO A 180 -0.27 -1.20 -24.76
C PRO A 180 0.44 -2.47 -25.26
N LYS A 181 -0.24 -3.25 -26.10
CA LYS A 181 0.36 -4.43 -26.74
C LYS A 181 1.63 -4.02 -27.50
N ASN A 182 2.70 -4.83 -27.38
CA ASN A 182 4.02 -4.59 -27.98
C ASN A 182 4.78 -3.37 -27.45
N TYR A 183 4.40 -2.82 -26.29
CA TYR A 183 5.11 -1.70 -25.68
C TYR A 183 6.56 -2.05 -25.33
N ILE A 184 6.78 -3.24 -24.78
CA ILE A 184 8.11 -3.77 -24.51
C ILE A 184 8.61 -4.47 -25.78
N ARG A 185 9.61 -3.88 -26.44
CA ARG A 185 10.23 -4.47 -27.62
C ARG A 185 11.18 -5.59 -27.20
N SER A 186 11.13 -6.74 -27.89
CA SER A 186 11.90 -7.95 -27.56
C SER A 186 13.42 -7.81 -27.69
N ASN A 187 13.93 -6.68 -28.21
CA ASN A 187 15.34 -6.44 -28.50
C ASN A 187 16.06 -5.54 -27.47
N ALA A 188 15.37 -5.09 -26.42
CA ALA A 188 15.96 -4.35 -25.31
C ALA A 188 15.69 -5.06 -23.98
N ASN A 189 16.50 -4.77 -22.94
CA ASN A 189 16.22 -5.24 -21.58
C ASN A 189 14.84 -4.71 -21.14
N ALA A 190 13.85 -5.61 -21.18
CA ALA A 190 12.46 -5.31 -20.84
C ALA A 190 12.29 -4.68 -19.45
N SER A 191 13.08 -5.17 -18.48
CA SER A 191 13.10 -4.66 -17.10
C SER A 191 13.53 -3.20 -17.04
N ASP A 192 14.62 -2.85 -17.72
CA ASP A 192 15.22 -1.52 -17.64
C ASP A 192 14.29 -0.50 -18.31
N SER A 193 13.66 -0.90 -19.43
CA SER A 193 12.65 -0.09 -20.11
C SER A 193 11.42 0.14 -19.23
N LEU A 194 10.97 -0.87 -18.49
CA LEU A 194 9.82 -0.75 -17.59
C LEU A 194 10.14 0.18 -16.40
N VAL A 195 11.32 0.01 -15.79
CA VAL A 195 11.79 0.86 -14.69
C VAL A 195 11.93 2.30 -15.13
N ALA A 196 12.60 2.56 -16.27
CA ALA A 196 12.75 3.91 -16.81
C ALA A 196 11.39 4.57 -17.07
N ARG A 197 10.44 3.81 -17.63
CA ARG A 197 9.08 4.31 -17.85
C ARG A 197 8.37 4.64 -16.53
N PHE A 198 8.49 3.78 -15.53
CA PHE A 198 7.89 4.02 -14.22
C PHE A 198 8.41 5.30 -13.58
N VAL A 199 9.73 5.55 -13.65
CA VAL A 199 10.35 6.79 -13.17
C VAL A 199 9.75 8.01 -13.87
N VAL A 200 9.70 8.00 -15.21
CA VAL A 200 9.12 9.11 -15.98
C VAL A 200 7.64 9.34 -15.63
N LEU A 201 6.85 8.27 -15.52
CA LEU A 201 5.43 8.40 -15.16
C LEU A 201 5.25 8.92 -13.73
N TYR A 202 6.12 8.52 -12.81
CA TYR A 202 6.10 8.99 -11.43
C TYR A 202 6.46 10.48 -11.33
N GLU A 203 7.50 10.91 -12.03
CA GLU A 203 7.88 12.32 -12.13
C GLU A 203 6.76 13.15 -12.78
N MET A 204 6.19 12.65 -13.88
CA MET A 204 5.09 13.33 -14.57
C MET A 204 3.85 13.45 -13.67
N LYS A 205 3.53 12.43 -12.87
CA LYS A 205 2.46 12.51 -11.86
C LYS A 205 2.74 13.63 -10.86
N ALA A 206 3.97 13.78 -10.37
CA ALA A 206 4.33 14.83 -9.43
C ALA A 206 4.20 16.23 -10.05
N VAL A 207 4.62 16.39 -11.30
CA VAL A 207 4.46 17.66 -12.05
C VAL A 207 2.99 17.99 -12.25
N LEU A 208 2.19 17.03 -12.73
CA LEU A 208 0.75 17.23 -12.97
C LEU A 208 -0.01 17.57 -11.69
N LEU A 209 0.32 16.94 -10.56
CA LEU A 209 -0.27 17.28 -9.26
C LEU A 209 0.06 18.73 -8.87
N LYS A 210 1.32 19.15 -9.04
CA LYS A 210 1.72 20.54 -8.75
C LYS A 210 0.98 21.54 -9.63
N GLU A 211 0.81 21.25 -10.91
CA GLU A 211 0.03 22.10 -11.82
C GLU A 211 -1.46 22.15 -11.43
N LEU A 212 -2.03 21.01 -11.04
CA LEU A 212 -3.41 20.94 -10.57
C LEU A 212 -3.61 21.82 -9.33
N TYR A 213 -2.72 21.75 -8.35
CA TYR A 213 -2.78 22.61 -7.17
C TYR A 213 -2.65 24.10 -7.51
N LYS A 214 -1.75 24.47 -8.43
CA LYS A 214 -1.63 25.87 -8.88
C LYS A 214 -2.91 26.37 -9.56
N LYS A 215 -3.53 25.53 -10.40
CA LYS A 215 -4.81 25.86 -11.04
C LYS A 215 -5.93 25.98 -10.02
N GLN A 216 -5.98 25.09 -9.03
CA GLN A 216 -6.94 25.15 -7.93
C GLN A 216 -6.81 26.46 -7.16
N GLU A 217 -5.59 26.85 -6.78
CA GLU A 217 -5.33 28.12 -6.08
C GLU A 217 -5.76 29.34 -6.91
N THR A 218 -5.54 29.28 -8.23
CA THR A 218 -5.95 30.36 -9.15
C THR A 218 -7.47 30.48 -9.21
N ILE A 219 -8.18 29.36 -9.32
CA ILE A 219 -9.65 29.32 -9.31
C ILE A 219 -10.21 29.85 -7.98
N GLU A 220 -9.62 29.48 -6.85
CA GLU A 220 -10.03 29.97 -5.54
C GLU A 220 -9.85 31.48 -5.41
N ARG A 221 -8.74 32.01 -5.91
CA ARG A 221 -8.47 33.46 -5.93
C ARG A 221 -9.48 34.21 -6.80
N GLU A 222 -9.71 33.75 -8.02
CA GLU A 222 -10.70 34.33 -8.94
C GLU A 222 -12.12 34.25 -8.35
N SER A 223 -12.46 33.14 -7.68
CA SER A 223 -13.74 32.98 -6.99
C SER A 223 -13.92 34.01 -5.86
N GLN A 224 -12.89 34.23 -5.05
CA GLN A 224 -12.90 35.25 -4.00
C GLN A 224 -13.03 36.66 -4.56
N GLU A 225 -12.31 36.97 -5.65
CA GLU A 225 -12.39 38.27 -6.32
C GLU A 225 -13.78 38.53 -6.91
N LEU A 226 -14.40 37.50 -7.52
CA LEU A 226 -15.78 37.59 -8.01
C LEU A 226 -16.78 37.84 -6.87
N VAL A 227 -16.62 37.17 -5.72
CA VAL A 227 -17.46 37.42 -4.54
C VAL A 227 -17.28 38.85 -4.02
N ALA A 228 -16.04 39.33 -3.91
CA ALA A 228 -15.74 40.69 -3.47
C ALA A 228 -16.34 41.74 -4.42
N THR A 229 -16.18 41.55 -5.74
CA THR A 229 -16.74 42.44 -6.76
C THR A 229 -18.27 42.45 -6.71
N ARG A 230 -18.90 41.28 -6.51
CA ARG A 230 -20.35 41.18 -6.35
C ARG A 230 -20.83 41.93 -5.11
N LEU A 231 -20.15 41.77 -3.97
CA LEU A 231 -20.48 42.47 -2.73
C LEU A 231 -20.38 43.99 -2.91
N CYS A 232 -19.28 44.48 -3.48
CA CYS A 232 -19.10 45.90 -3.77
C CYS A 232 -20.17 46.42 -4.75
N SER A 233 -20.52 45.65 -5.79
CA SER A 233 -21.60 46.01 -6.70
C SER A 233 -22.96 46.09 -6.00
N THR A 234 -23.27 45.16 -5.09
CA THR A 234 -24.52 45.20 -4.32
C THR A 234 -24.57 46.37 -3.36
N GLU A 235 -23.45 46.70 -2.71
CA GLU A 235 -23.34 47.87 -1.84
C GLU A 235 -23.56 49.17 -2.63
N ASN A 236 -22.93 49.31 -3.80
CA ASN A 236 -23.14 50.45 -4.68
C ASN A 236 -24.61 50.59 -5.12
N LEU A 237 -25.28 49.49 -5.42
CA LEU A 237 -26.72 49.51 -5.76
C LEU A 237 -27.57 49.96 -4.57
N LEU A 238 -27.27 49.52 -3.35
CA LEU A 238 -27.98 49.94 -2.14
C LEU A 238 -27.78 51.43 -1.88
N THR A 239 -26.55 51.93 -1.99
CA THR A 239 -26.23 53.35 -1.85
C THR A 239 -26.98 54.18 -2.88
N LYS A 240 -26.95 53.79 -4.17
CA LYS A 240 -27.70 54.48 -5.23
C LYS A 240 -29.21 54.41 -5.05
N SER A 241 -29.73 53.29 -4.55
CA SER A 241 -31.14 53.16 -4.20
C SER A 241 -31.54 54.10 -3.06
N SER A 242 -30.67 54.27 -2.05
CA SER A 242 -30.88 55.24 -0.96
C SER A 242 -30.85 56.68 -1.46
N GLU A 243 -29.87 57.05 -2.29
CA GLU A 243 -29.81 58.38 -2.94
C GLU A 243 -31.09 58.67 -3.75
N LEU A 244 -31.54 57.70 -4.56
CA LEU A 244 -32.75 57.84 -5.36
C LEU A 244 -34.01 58.01 -4.48
N GLN A 245 -34.10 57.26 -3.38
CA GLN A 245 -35.20 57.39 -2.43
C GLN A 245 -35.21 58.76 -1.76
N GLN A 246 -34.04 59.29 -1.39
CA GLN A 246 -33.92 60.65 -0.84
C GLN A 246 -34.34 61.71 -1.85
N ALA A 247 -33.86 61.62 -3.10
CA ALA A 247 -34.27 62.52 -4.18
C ALA A 247 -35.79 62.46 -4.43
N GLY A 248 -36.38 61.25 -4.43
CA GLY A 248 -37.82 61.06 -4.56
C GLY A 248 -38.63 61.68 -3.41
N ASN A 249 -38.12 61.62 -2.18
CA ASN A 249 -38.74 62.28 -1.04
C ASN A 249 -38.67 63.81 -1.14
N LEU A 250 -37.53 64.37 -1.57
CA LEU A 250 -37.37 65.81 -1.81
C LEU A 250 -38.35 66.30 -2.88
N TRP A 251 -38.42 65.60 -4.01
CA TRP A 251 -39.36 65.94 -5.07
C TRP A 251 -40.83 65.90 -4.60
N ARG A 252 -41.20 64.91 -3.79
CA ARG A 252 -42.55 64.82 -3.21
C ARG A 252 -42.84 66.02 -2.32
N LYS A 253 -41.89 66.41 -1.46
CA LYS A 253 -42.01 67.58 -0.60
C LYS A 253 -42.13 68.87 -1.41
N ASP A 254 -41.32 69.04 -2.45
CA ASP A 254 -41.39 70.22 -3.33
C ASP A 254 -42.72 70.29 -4.08
N LYS A 255 -43.26 69.15 -4.51
CA LYS A 255 -44.60 69.06 -5.11
C LYS A 255 -45.69 69.46 -4.12
N GLU A 256 -45.63 68.97 -2.88
CA GLU A 256 -46.56 69.35 -1.80
C GLU A 256 -46.48 70.84 -1.49
N ASN A 257 -45.27 71.40 -1.38
CA ASN A 257 -45.05 72.82 -1.16
C ASN A 257 -45.63 73.65 -2.32
N LEU A 258 -45.37 73.27 -3.57
CA LEU A 258 -45.91 73.97 -4.74
C LEU A 258 -47.44 73.95 -4.76
N GLN A 259 -48.05 72.82 -4.42
CA GLN A 259 -49.49 72.69 -4.29
C GLN A 259 -50.05 73.64 -3.22
N GLN A 260 -49.42 73.71 -2.04
CA GLN A 260 -49.80 74.65 -0.99
C GLN A 260 -49.67 76.12 -1.46
N TYR A 261 -48.60 76.46 -2.17
CA TYR A 261 -48.43 77.80 -2.74
C TYR A 261 -49.52 78.15 -3.74
N MET A 262 -49.92 77.20 -4.59
CA MET A 262 -51.02 77.39 -5.54
C MET A 262 -52.35 77.62 -4.82
N GLU A 263 -52.66 76.82 -3.79
CA GLU A 263 -53.89 76.97 -3.01
C GLU A 263 -53.95 78.33 -2.28
N LEU A 264 -52.83 78.77 -1.69
CA LEU A 264 -52.73 80.10 -1.09
C LEU A 264 -52.92 81.21 -2.12
N TYR A 265 -52.30 81.07 -3.29
CA TYR A 265 -52.44 82.03 -4.39
C TYR A 265 -53.89 82.13 -4.88
N GLU A 266 -54.57 81.00 -5.07
CA GLU A 266 -55.99 80.99 -5.47
C GLU A 266 -56.87 81.66 -4.41
N ARG A 267 -56.67 81.34 -3.13
CA ARG A 267 -57.41 81.96 -2.03
C ARG A 267 -57.21 83.47 -1.96
N ASP A 268 -55.98 83.93 -2.10
CA ASP A 268 -55.65 85.36 -2.05
C ASP A 268 -56.19 86.10 -3.28
N LYS A 269 -56.16 85.47 -4.46
CA LYS A 269 -56.78 85.97 -5.68
C LYS A 269 -58.29 86.11 -5.53
N ASP A 270 -58.96 85.10 -4.97
CA ASP A 270 -60.41 85.13 -4.74
C ASP A 270 -60.79 86.24 -3.75
N ARG A 271 -60.03 86.37 -2.65
CA ARG A 271 -60.18 87.45 -1.69
C ARG A 271 -60.00 88.82 -2.33
N ALA A 272 -58.93 89.03 -3.11
CA ALA A 272 -58.70 90.29 -3.80
C ALA A 272 -59.83 90.62 -4.79
N THR A 273 -60.38 89.60 -5.46
CA THR A 273 -61.53 89.75 -6.36
C THR A 273 -62.77 90.20 -5.59
N GLU A 274 -63.05 89.61 -4.43
CA GLU A 274 -64.17 90.01 -3.58
C GLU A 274 -64.02 91.45 -3.05
N GLU A 275 -62.82 91.81 -2.58
CA GLU A 275 -62.51 93.17 -2.12
C GLU A 275 -62.69 94.20 -3.25
N CYS A 276 -62.28 93.86 -4.48
CA CYS A 276 -62.55 94.68 -5.66
C CYS A 276 -64.05 94.86 -5.91
N ILE A 277 -64.84 93.78 -5.87
CA ILE A 277 -66.30 93.84 -6.06
C ILE A 277 -66.94 94.76 -5.01
N ARG A 278 -66.55 94.64 -3.74
CA ARG A 278 -67.03 95.51 -2.65
C ARG A 278 -66.67 96.98 -2.92
N PHE A 279 -65.43 97.26 -3.30
CA PHE A 279 -64.96 98.61 -3.64
C PHE A 279 -65.78 99.24 -4.78
N PHE A 280 -65.98 98.51 -5.89
CA PHE A 280 -66.79 99.00 -7.01
C PHE A 280 -68.26 99.23 -6.63
N THR A 281 -68.80 98.41 -5.73
CA THR A 281 -70.16 98.57 -5.20
C THR A 281 -70.27 99.86 -4.38
N VAL A 282 -69.30 100.14 -3.51
CA VAL A 282 -69.23 101.40 -2.74
C VAL A 282 -69.12 102.61 -3.66
N ILE A 283 -68.27 102.56 -4.69
CA ILE A 283 -68.16 103.64 -5.68
C ILE A 283 -69.51 103.91 -6.37
N ARG A 284 -70.23 102.85 -6.76
CA ARG A 284 -71.56 102.99 -7.37
C ARG A 284 -72.56 103.64 -6.40
N ALA A 285 -72.56 103.23 -5.13
CA ALA A 285 -73.39 103.86 -4.10
C ALA A 285 -73.05 105.35 -3.90
N LEU A 286 -71.76 105.69 -3.82
CA LEU A 286 -71.28 107.07 -3.74
C LEU A 286 -71.69 107.89 -4.95
N ARG A 287 -71.64 107.32 -6.16
CA ARG A 287 -72.10 107.98 -7.38
C ARG A 287 -73.58 108.33 -7.30
N ASN A 288 -74.41 107.38 -6.86
CA ASN A 288 -75.84 107.60 -6.69
C ASN A 288 -76.13 108.70 -5.64
N ILE A 289 -75.39 108.73 -4.52
CA ILE A 289 -75.52 109.78 -3.50
C ILE A 289 -75.08 111.14 -4.06
N ALA A 290 -73.97 111.18 -4.76
CA ALA A 290 -73.44 112.39 -5.37
C ALA A 290 -74.36 112.96 -6.45
N GLU A 291 -75.00 112.11 -7.25
CA GLU A 291 -76.02 112.52 -8.22
C GLU A 291 -77.22 113.16 -7.51
N LYS A 292 -77.70 112.55 -6.42
CA LYS A 292 -78.73 113.16 -5.57
C LYS A 292 -78.28 114.48 -4.93
N ALA A 293 -77.02 114.57 -4.51
CA ALA A 293 -76.44 115.79 -3.94
C ALA A 293 -76.28 116.90 -4.99
N ALA A 294 -75.91 116.57 -6.23
CA ALA A 294 -75.83 117.51 -7.35
C ALA A 294 -77.22 118.07 -7.70
N ASN A 295 -78.22 117.18 -7.78
CA ASN A 295 -79.61 117.58 -7.99
C ASN A 295 -80.11 118.45 -6.83
N GLY A 296 -79.82 118.06 -5.59
CA GLY A 296 -80.12 118.84 -4.40
C GLY A 296 -79.43 120.20 -4.36
N LEU A 297 -78.19 120.31 -4.83
CA LEU A 297 -77.46 121.58 -4.92
C LEU A 297 -78.13 122.56 -5.91
N GLY A 298 -78.66 122.04 -7.01
CA GLY A 298 -79.52 122.79 -7.93
C GLY A 298 -80.82 123.25 -7.28
N SER A 299 -81.51 122.37 -6.54
CA SER A 299 -82.79 122.65 -5.88
C SER A 299 -82.69 123.58 -4.65
N ILE A 300 -81.55 123.59 -3.94
CA ILE A 300 -81.33 124.47 -2.78
C ILE A 300 -81.30 125.95 -3.20
N GLN A 301 -80.96 126.26 -4.45
CA GLN A 301 -80.95 127.64 -4.93
C GLN A 301 -82.35 128.27 -4.85
N THR A 302 -83.40 127.48 -5.05
CA THR A 302 -84.81 127.92 -5.07
C THR A 302 -85.58 127.69 -3.76
N HIS A 303 -84.98 127.03 -2.75
CA HIS A 303 -85.65 126.70 -1.49
C HIS A 303 -85.54 127.81 -0.42
N ALA A 304 -86.65 128.08 0.29
CA ALA A 304 -86.73 129.08 1.37
C ALA A 304 -86.16 128.53 2.70
N ILE A 305 -84.82 128.46 2.78
CA ILE A 305 -84.08 128.00 3.97
C ILE A 305 -83.19 129.15 4.46
N GLY A 306 -83.00 129.29 5.78
CA GLY A 306 -82.14 130.32 6.38
C GLY A 306 -80.70 130.30 5.82
N SER A 307 -80.09 131.47 5.65
CA SER A 307 -78.82 131.65 4.92
C SER A 307 -77.67 130.78 5.46
N GLN A 308 -77.59 130.60 6.78
CA GLN A 308 -76.56 129.79 7.43
C GLN A 308 -76.74 128.28 7.16
N GLN A 309 -77.98 127.78 7.23
CA GLN A 309 -78.31 126.38 6.91
C GLN A 309 -78.08 126.09 5.42
N LYS A 310 -78.39 127.06 4.54
CA LYS A 310 -78.15 126.98 3.10
C LYS A 310 -76.66 126.84 2.78
N ALA A 311 -75.80 127.63 3.43
CA ALA A 311 -74.34 127.54 3.26
C ALA A 311 -73.77 126.20 3.73
N THR A 312 -74.21 125.71 4.90
CA THR A 312 -73.78 124.41 5.44
C THR A 312 -74.18 123.25 4.52
N LEU A 313 -75.40 123.26 3.99
CA LEU A 313 -75.90 122.20 3.12
C LEU A 313 -75.18 122.21 1.75
N GLN A 314 -74.91 123.40 1.20
CA GLN A 314 -74.08 123.54 -0.01
C GLN A 314 -72.65 123.04 0.20
N MET A 315 -72.04 123.34 1.36
CA MET A 315 -70.71 122.85 1.70
C MET A 315 -70.69 121.31 1.78
N ASN A 316 -71.70 120.71 2.43
CA ASN A 316 -71.82 119.26 2.53
C ASN A 316 -72.01 118.59 1.16
N PHE A 317 -72.84 119.14 0.27
CA PHE A 317 -73.00 118.61 -1.09
C PHE A 317 -71.73 118.74 -1.94
N ARG A 318 -71.00 119.84 -1.82
CA ARG A 318 -69.68 119.99 -2.47
C ARG A 318 -68.66 119.00 -1.91
N LEU A 319 -68.68 118.72 -0.61
CA LEU A 319 -67.82 117.73 0.01
C LEU A 319 -68.10 116.31 -0.53
N ILE A 320 -69.38 115.94 -0.69
CA ILE A 320 -69.80 114.66 -1.29
C ILE A 320 -69.29 114.54 -2.74
N LEU A 321 -69.41 115.59 -3.55
CA LEU A 321 -68.92 115.60 -4.93
C LEU A 321 -67.40 115.49 -5.01
N LYS A 322 -66.67 116.16 -4.11
CA LYS A 322 -65.21 116.06 -4.01
C LYS A 322 -64.77 114.67 -3.59
N PHE A 323 -65.49 114.03 -2.67
CA PHE A 323 -65.22 112.67 -2.23
C PHE A 323 -65.45 111.64 -3.36
N LEU A 324 -66.50 111.80 -4.16
CA LEU A 324 -66.71 110.97 -5.35
C LEU A 324 -65.56 111.14 -6.36
N SER A 325 -65.14 112.37 -6.64
CA SER A 325 -64.03 112.63 -7.57
C SER A 325 -62.74 111.93 -7.13
N MET A 326 -62.44 111.93 -5.84
CA MET A 326 -61.30 111.20 -5.27
C MET A 326 -61.47 109.67 -5.44
N ALA A 327 -62.65 109.13 -5.12
CA ALA A 327 -62.92 107.71 -5.26
C ALA A 327 -62.84 107.22 -6.73
N VAL A 328 -63.27 108.05 -7.67
CA VAL A 328 -63.15 107.78 -9.12
C VAL A 328 -61.69 107.82 -9.58
N SER A 329 -60.88 108.77 -9.08
CA SER A 329 -59.44 108.81 -9.37
C SER A 329 -58.73 107.55 -8.92
N ILE A 330 -58.99 107.08 -7.69
CA ILE A 330 -58.41 105.84 -7.15
C ILE A 330 -58.79 104.64 -8.01
N ARG A 331 -60.05 104.55 -8.45
CA ARG A 331 -60.51 103.49 -9.35
C ARG A 331 -59.75 103.48 -10.67
N ASP A 332 -59.51 104.65 -11.26
CA ASP A 332 -58.85 104.76 -12.56
C ASP A 332 -57.37 104.38 -12.44
N GLU A 333 -56.70 104.76 -11.35
CA GLU A 333 -55.35 104.31 -11.00
C GLU A 333 -55.27 102.78 -10.84
N ILE A 334 -56.22 102.17 -10.12
CA ILE A 334 -56.29 100.70 -9.96
C ILE A 334 -56.52 100.01 -11.30
N THR A 335 -57.33 100.59 -12.19
CA THR A 335 -57.60 100.01 -13.51
C THR A 335 -56.37 100.10 -14.42
N GLN A 336 -55.65 101.22 -14.35
CA GLN A 336 -54.44 101.45 -15.13
C GLN A 336 -53.27 100.56 -14.69
N THR A 337 -53.09 100.41 -13.37
CA THR A 337 -52.09 99.48 -12.80
C THR A 337 -52.37 98.03 -13.17
N ASN A 338 -53.62 97.58 -13.09
CA ASN A 338 -54.02 96.25 -13.56
C ASN A 338 -53.76 96.03 -15.06
N LYS A 339 -54.02 97.04 -15.89
CA LYS A 339 -53.74 96.99 -17.34
C LYS A 339 -52.23 96.87 -17.60
N LYS A 340 -51.41 97.59 -16.83
CA LYS A 340 -49.94 97.54 -16.91
C LYS A 340 -49.42 96.15 -16.51
N LEU A 341 -49.91 95.59 -15.39
CA LEU A 341 -49.54 94.26 -14.92
C LEU A 341 -49.87 93.16 -15.93
N ARG A 342 -51.06 93.22 -16.57
CA ARG A 342 -51.44 92.28 -17.64
C ARG A 342 -50.52 92.37 -18.86
N ALA A 343 -50.09 93.59 -19.24
CA ALA A 343 -49.17 93.78 -20.36
C ALA A 343 -47.75 93.26 -20.05
N SER A 344 -47.26 93.40 -18.82
CA SER A 344 -45.96 92.85 -18.41
C SER A 344 -45.98 91.32 -18.28
N SER A 345 -47.06 90.72 -17.80
CA SER A 345 -47.21 89.25 -17.71
C SER A 345 -47.18 88.56 -19.09
N ALA A 346 -47.75 89.19 -20.12
CA ALA A 346 -47.72 88.66 -21.50
C ALA A 346 -46.30 88.64 -22.11
N ASN A 347 -45.43 89.57 -21.70
CA ASN A 347 -44.04 89.66 -22.18
C ASN A 347 -43.09 88.71 -21.43
N GLU A 348 -43.41 88.27 -20.21
CA GLU A 348 -42.60 87.29 -19.48
C GLU A 348 -42.91 85.84 -19.89
N SER A 349 -44.17 85.52 -20.21
CA SER A 349 -44.58 84.20 -20.73
C SER A 349 -43.92 83.84 -22.07
N THR A 350 -43.62 84.83 -22.91
CA THR A 350 -42.88 84.62 -24.17
C THR A 350 -41.38 84.41 -23.96
N LYS A 351 -40.82 84.89 -22.83
CA LYS A 351 -39.40 84.72 -22.47
C LYS A 351 -39.11 83.36 -21.82
N THR A 352 -40.01 82.84 -21.00
CA THR A 352 -39.83 81.53 -20.33
C THR A 352 -39.95 80.34 -21.29
N HIS A 353 -40.77 80.43 -22.34
CA HIS A 353 -40.81 79.41 -23.40
C HIS A 353 -39.52 79.32 -24.23
N ALA A 354 -38.79 80.44 -24.39
CA ALA A 354 -37.51 80.46 -25.11
C ALA A 354 -36.33 79.92 -24.28
N LEU A 355 -36.39 80.00 -22.94
CA LEU A 355 -35.35 79.43 -22.06
C LEU A 355 -35.57 77.93 -21.76
N SER A 356 -36.81 77.46 -21.69
CA SER A 356 -37.15 76.02 -21.52
C SER A 356 -36.68 75.16 -22.71
N THR A 357 -36.72 75.70 -23.93
CA THR A 357 -36.27 75.00 -25.15
C THR A 357 -34.75 74.89 -25.26
N VAL A 358 -33.97 75.75 -24.58
CA VAL A 358 -32.50 75.68 -24.57
C VAL A 358 -32.00 74.67 -23.52
N SER A 359 -32.67 74.53 -22.38
CA SER A 359 -32.27 73.60 -21.31
C SER A 359 -32.45 72.11 -21.66
N HIS A 360 -33.37 71.78 -22.57
CA HIS A 360 -33.59 70.39 -23.04
C HIS A 360 -32.54 69.90 -24.05
N LEU A 361 -31.75 70.80 -24.67
CA LEU A 361 -30.68 70.43 -25.61
C LEU A 361 -29.34 70.12 -24.91
N SER A 362 -29.13 70.61 -23.69
CA SER A 362 -27.87 70.45 -22.96
C SER A 362 -27.77 69.13 -22.17
N ALA A 363 -28.89 68.47 -21.86
CA ALA A 363 -28.92 67.25 -21.04
C ALA A 363 -28.76 65.94 -21.82
N SER A 364 -28.69 65.99 -23.15
CA SER A 364 -28.66 64.78 -24.01
C SER A 364 -27.26 64.37 -24.50
N THR A 365 -26.17 64.99 -24.00
CA THR A 365 -24.81 64.78 -24.56
C THR A 365 -23.86 63.99 -23.65
N GLU A 366 -24.26 63.59 -22.43
CA GLU A 366 -23.38 62.87 -21.50
C GLU A 366 -23.91 61.48 -21.15
N LEU A 367 -24.08 60.59 -22.14
CA LEU A 367 -24.29 59.16 -21.92
C LEU A 367 -23.78 58.36 -23.13
N SER A 368 -22.49 58.48 -23.45
CA SER A 368 -21.81 57.56 -24.37
C SER A 368 -20.30 57.52 -24.10
N SER A 369 -19.90 56.88 -23.02
CA SER A 369 -18.67 56.06 -23.01
C SER A 369 -18.69 55.12 -21.81
N ARG A 370 -18.91 53.83 -22.08
CA ARG A 370 -18.44 52.77 -21.19
C ARG A 370 -18.23 51.51 -22.01
N ASP A 371 -17.00 51.40 -22.49
CA ASP A 371 -16.44 50.18 -23.07
C ASP A 371 -16.49 49.04 -22.07
N GLY A 372 -17.01 47.90 -22.51
CA GLY A 372 -16.88 46.59 -21.87
C GLY A 372 -16.12 45.63 -22.79
N PRO A 373 -15.37 44.66 -22.24
CA PRO A 373 -14.42 43.88 -23.02
C PRO A 373 -15.08 42.85 -23.92
N ARG A 374 -14.53 42.76 -25.13
CA ARG A 374 -14.89 41.90 -26.26
C ARG A 374 -14.76 40.41 -25.90
N ALA A 375 -15.88 39.70 -25.94
CA ALA A 375 -15.89 38.23 -25.97
C ALA A 375 -15.36 37.73 -27.32
N THR A 376 -14.28 36.96 -27.29
CA THR A 376 -13.73 36.20 -28.43
C THR A 376 -14.67 35.08 -28.82
N LYS A 377 -15.34 35.23 -29.97
CA LYS A 377 -16.15 34.20 -30.62
C LYS A 377 -15.24 33.35 -31.51
N ILE A 378 -15.05 32.09 -31.11
CA ILE A 378 -14.37 31.04 -31.87
C ILE A 378 -15.13 30.83 -33.20
N LYS A 379 -14.44 31.05 -34.32
CA LYS A 379 -14.96 30.81 -35.67
C LYS A 379 -14.47 29.43 -36.11
N ALA A 380 -15.40 28.47 -36.16
CA ALA A 380 -15.19 27.20 -36.84
C ALA A 380 -14.97 27.46 -38.35
N LEU A 381 -13.88 26.93 -38.89
CA LEU A 381 -13.58 26.91 -40.32
C LEU A 381 -13.10 25.51 -40.69
N ALA A 382 -13.94 24.77 -41.40
CA ALA A 382 -13.63 23.68 -42.32
C ALA A 382 -14.89 23.53 -43.20
N PRO A 383 -14.79 23.31 -44.53
CA PRO A 383 -14.04 22.19 -45.08
C PRO A 383 -13.20 22.52 -46.33
N GLY A 384 -12.14 21.76 -46.53
CA GLY A 384 -11.35 21.75 -47.76
C GLY A 384 -10.75 20.37 -47.94
N GLN A 385 -11.44 19.55 -48.74
CA GLN A 385 -10.90 18.33 -49.33
C GLN A 385 -9.62 18.67 -50.11
N ASN A 386 -8.63 17.79 -50.05
CA ASN A 386 -7.82 17.35 -51.18
C ASN A 386 -6.90 16.20 -50.75
N THR A 387 -7.16 15.02 -51.28
CA THR A 387 -6.16 13.98 -51.55
C THR A 387 -5.20 14.51 -52.65
N PRO A 388 -3.95 14.00 -52.75
CA PRO A 388 -3.69 12.72 -53.40
C PRO A 388 -2.62 11.84 -52.73
N SER A 389 -2.79 10.53 -52.96
CA SER A 389 -1.80 9.45 -53.08
C SER A 389 -0.31 9.80 -52.96
N THR A 390 0.43 9.11 -52.09
CA THR A 390 1.22 7.91 -52.44
C THR A 390 1.46 7.05 -51.19
#